data_AF-A0AAP0DX42-F1
#
_entry.id   AF-A0AAP0DX42-F1
#
_cell.length_a   1.000
_cell.length_b   1.000
_cell.length_c   1.000
_cell.angle_alpha   90.00
_cell.angle_beta   90.00
_cell.angle_gamma   90.00
#
_symmetry.space_group_name_H-M   'P 1'
#
loop_
_entity.id
_entity.type
_entity.pdbx_description
1 polymer ?
#
loop_
_entity_poly.entity_id
_entity_poly.type
_entity_poly.pdbx_seq_one_letter_code
_entity_poly.pdbx_strand_id
1 'polypeptide(L)'
;MVKKCGGLPLAIVVLGGLLSTKRRLIHEWESVLRNINWKLGKEERLHSIIDLSYDDLPYYLKSCFLYTSLFPEDFRIKRRRLIGVWIAEGYIRQEGEETLHEAAENGLMELISRGMVQVEKMNSLGRVKSCRLHDVLRDFSIVKAKEDGFGEALKANIISSLDMSSIEKSLCPRLGVHISSERDEISRTSRVSIRTIFKQVAAYNKHARSILFMSYDQSFITKMPTFNKVKLLRVLDLEGLRAICEFPKEIGNLIHLRYLGMRHIHVKGPIPCTIGNLQKLQTLDLSEGNASMPDVLWKMEELRILCLPSVTTEAASHGQLKKPSHSKRSRSRELDEEEHLHIY
;
A
#
# COMPACT_ATOMS: atom_id res chain seq x y z
N MET A 1 -13.77 -6.76 -32.46
CA MET A 1 -13.70 -5.93 -31.24
C MET A 1 -12.59 -4.91 -31.32
N VAL A 2 -11.35 -5.30 -31.62
CA VAL A 2 -10.18 -4.40 -31.73
C VAL A 2 -10.41 -3.14 -32.59
N LYS A 3 -10.99 -3.26 -33.79
CA LYS A 3 -11.32 -2.09 -34.64
C LYS A 3 -12.22 -1.07 -33.91
N LYS A 4 -13.12 -1.55 -33.04
CA LYS A 4 -14.01 -0.70 -32.25
C LYS A 4 -13.30 -0.01 -31.08
N CYS A 5 -12.08 -0.37 -30.71
CA CYS A 5 -11.28 0.36 -29.72
C CYS A 5 -10.63 1.63 -30.30
N GLY A 6 -10.81 1.92 -31.60
CA GLY A 6 -10.38 3.19 -32.20
C GLY A 6 -8.86 3.42 -32.25
N GLY A 7 -8.07 2.35 -32.08
CA GLY A 7 -6.61 2.37 -32.05
C GLY A 7 -6.00 2.71 -30.68
N LEU A 8 -6.81 2.87 -29.62
CA LEU A 8 -6.31 3.15 -28.27
C LEU A 8 -5.72 1.88 -27.62
N PRO A 9 -4.41 1.83 -27.32
CA PRO A 9 -3.78 0.64 -26.74
C PRO A 9 -4.41 0.24 -25.40
N LEU A 10 -4.66 1.21 -24.52
CA LEU A 10 -5.29 0.93 -23.22
C LEU A 10 -6.68 0.33 -23.36
N ALA A 11 -7.50 0.83 -24.29
CA ALA A 11 -8.84 0.27 -24.55
C ALA A 11 -8.77 -1.20 -25.01
N ILE A 12 -7.76 -1.55 -25.80
CA ILE A 12 -7.55 -2.92 -26.27
C ILE A 12 -7.11 -3.82 -25.10
N VAL A 13 -6.17 -3.34 -24.28
CA VAL A 13 -5.64 -4.09 -23.13
C VAL A 13 -6.73 -4.36 -22.11
N VAL A 14 -7.48 -3.34 -21.70
CA VAL A 14 -8.56 -3.47 -20.70
C VAL A 14 -9.70 -4.34 -21.23
N LEU A 15 -10.16 -4.13 -22.47
CA LEU A 15 -11.21 -4.96 -23.07
C LEU A 15 -10.75 -6.41 -23.25
N GLY A 16 -9.51 -6.63 -23.70
CA GLY A 16 -8.92 -7.97 -23.83
C GLY A 16 -8.81 -8.67 -22.47
N GLY A 17 -8.39 -7.94 -21.44
CA GLY A 17 -8.34 -8.40 -20.07
C GLY A 17 -9.72 -8.83 -19.55
N LEU A 18 -10.75 -8.00 -19.75
CA LEU A 18 -12.14 -8.36 -19.42
C LEU A 18 -12.61 -9.61 -20.16
N LEU A 19 -12.33 -9.73 -21.46
CA LEU A 19 -12.73 -10.91 -22.24
C LEU A 19 -12.00 -12.18 -21.81
N SER A 20 -10.78 -12.05 -21.29
CA SER A 20 -10.00 -13.20 -20.82
C SER A 20 -10.63 -13.91 -19.62
N THR A 21 -11.49 -13.20 -18.85
CA THR A 21 -12.21 -13.77 -17.71
C THR A 21 -13.50 -14.48 -18.11
N LYS A 22 -13.95 -14.28 -19.35
CA LYS A 22 -15.16 -14.90 -19.87
C LYS A 22 -14.88 -16.30 -20.38
N ARG A 23 -15.88 -17.17 -20.25
CA ARG A 23 -15.86 -18.46 -20.92
C ARG A 23 -15.71 -18.21 -22.43
N ARG A 24 -15.02 -19.11 -23.13
CA ARG A 24 -14.80 -19.05 -24.59
C ARG A 24 -16.07 -19.42 -25.37
N LEU A 25 -17.17 -18.72 -25.07
CA LEU A 25 -18.49 -18.88 -25.65
C LEU A 25 -18.89 -17.56 -26.31
N ILE A 26 -19.47 -17.66 -27.50
CA ILE A 26 -19.81 -16.49 -28.34
C ILE A 26 -20.77 -15.55 -27.60
N HIS A 27 -21.79 -16.09 -26.92
CA HIS A 27 -22.81 -15.28 -26.25
C HIS A 27 -22.28 -14.42 -25.09
N GLU A 28 -21.26 -14.89 -24.36
CA GLU A 28 -20.60 -14.14 -23.29
C GLU A 28 -19.91 -12.89 -23.85
N TRP A 29 -19.17 -13.07 -24.96
CA TRP A 29 -18.46 -12.00 -25.65
C TRP A 29 -19.43 -11.00 -26.31
N GLU A 30 -20.52 -11.51 -26.87
CA GLU A 30 -21.61 -10.66 -27.38
C GLU A 30 -22.28 -9.85 -26.28
N SER A 31 -22.43 -10.42 -25.08
CA SER A 31 -22.98 -9.70 -23.93
C SER A 31 -22.09 -8.52 -23.52
N VAL A 32 -20.78 -8.73 -23.44
CA VAL A 32 -19.81 -7.64 -23.20
C VAL A 32 -19.92 -6.56 -24.28
N LEU A 33 -20.02 -6.97 -25.56
CA LEU A 33 -20.19 -6.05 -26.68
C LEU A 33 -21.47 -5.23 -26.60
N ARG A 34 -22.59 -5.81 -26.14
CA ARG A 34 -23.88 -5.10 -26.02
C ARG A 34 -23.87 -4.04 -24.91
N ASN A 35 -23.07 -4.25 -23.86
CA ASN A 35 -22.99 -3.34 -22.73
C ASN A 35 -22.06 -2.12 -22.96
N ILE A 36 -21.38 -2.04 -24.11
CA ILE A 36 -20.52 -0.90 -24.46
C ILE A 36 -21.25 -0.02 -25.47
N ASN A 37 -21.32 1.29 -25.18
CA ASN A 37 -21.89 2.24 -26.13
C ASN A 37 -20.88 2.61 -27.23
N TRP A 38 -20.94 1.90 -28.35
CA TRP A 38 -20.01 2.10 -29.48
C TRP A 38 -20.21 3.38 -30.27
N LYS A 39 -21.30 4.14 -30.03
CA LYS A 39 -21.58 5.41 -30.72
C LYS A 39 -20.79 6.59 -30.13
N LEU A 40 -20.20 6.39 -28.95
CA LEU A 40 -19.36 7.38 -28.27
C LEU A 40 -18.08 7.69 -29.06
N GLY A 41 -17.49 8.85 -28.79
CA GLY A 41 -16.15 9.20 -29.22
C GLY A 41 -15.11 8.25 -28.63
N LYS A 42 -13.84 8.41 -29.02
CA LYS A 42 -12.78 7.46 -28.63
C LYS A 42 -12.54 7.47 -27.11
N GLU A 43 -12.57 8.64 -26.49
CA GLU A 43 -12.31 8.82 -25.06
C GLU A 43 -13.49 8.36 -24.21
N GLU A 44 -14.72 8.77 -24.51
CA GLU A 44 -15.87 8.32 -23.71
C GLU A 44 -16.10 6.81 -23.84
N ARG A 45 -15.74 6.23 -24.99
CA ARG A 45 -15.74 4.78 -25.18
C ARG A 45 -14.68 4.08 -24.33
N LEU A 46 -13.50 4.66 -24.17
CA LEU A 46 -12.48 4.13 -23.26
C LEU A 46 -13.01 4.11 -21.81
N HIS A 47 -13.62 5.21 -21.36
CA HIS A 47 -14.27 5.24 -20.04
C HIS A 47 -15.35 4.18 -19.90
N SER A 48 -16.24 4.02 -20.89
CA SER A 48 -17.26 2.96 -20.87
C SER A 48 -16.68 1.54 -20.80
N ILE A 49 -15.52 1.28 -21.44
CA ILE A 49 -14.81 0.00 -21.34
C ILE A 49 -14.22 -0.20 -19.93
N ILE A 50 -13.65 0.85 -19.35
CA ILE A 50 -13.10 0.82 -17.98
C ILE A 50 -14.22 0.60 -16.96
N ASP A 51 -15.35 1.30 -17.09
CA ASP A 51 -16.54 1.15 -16.24
C ASP A 51 -17.00 -0.31 -16.23
N LEU A 52 -17.20 -0.89 -17.42
CA LEU A 52 -17.63 -2.27 -17.55
C LEU A 52 -16.61 -3.26 -16.96
N SER A 53 -15.31 -2.99 -17.15
CA SER A 53 -14.24 -3.84 -16.62
C SER A 53 -14.13 -3.76 -15.11
N TYR A 54 -14.37 -2.58 -14.53
CA TYR A 54 -14.48 -2.39 -13.09
C TYR A 54 -15.73 -3.09 -12.54
N ASP A 55 -16.88 -2.93 -13.19
CA ASP A 55 -18.13 -3.52 -12.75
C ASP A 55 -18.09 -5.04 -12.70
N ASP A 56 -17.35 -5.65 -13.63
CA ASP A 56 -17.09 -7.09 -13.71
C ASP A 56 -16.14 -7.63 -12.63
N LEU A 57 -15.42 -6.76 -11.91
CA LEU A 57 -14.52 -7.22 -10.85
C LEU A 57 -15.29 -7.87 -9.70
N PRO A 58 -14.76 -8.96 -9.11
CA PRO A 58 -15.20 -9.43 -7.80
C PRO A 58 -15.18 -8.30 -6.77
N TYR A 59 -16.11 -8.35 -5.80
CA TYR A 59 -16.28 -7.28 -4.80
C TYR A 59 -14.99 -6.94 -4.04
N TYR A 60 -14.20 -7.94 -3.66
CA TYR A 60 -12.94 -7.70 -2.97
C TYR A 60 -11.90 -7.04 -3.88
N LEU A 61 -11.86 -7.39 -5.18
CA LEU A 61 -10.95 -6.78 -6.15
C LEU A 61 -11.31 -5.34 -6.49
N LYS A 62 -12.60 -4.97 -6.45
CA LYS A 62 -13.01 -3.56 -6.51
C LYS A 62 -12.33 -2.75 -5.41
N SER A 63 -12.37 -3.26 -4.17
CA SER A 63 -11.73 -2.62 -3.02
C SER A 63 -10.20 -2.56 -3.16
N CYS A 64 -9.57 -3.65 -3.62
CA CYS A 64 -8.13 -3.70 -3.90
C CYS A 64 -7.72 -2.68 -4.96
N PHE A 65 -8.47 -2.60 -6.06
CA PHE A 65 -8.25 -1.63 -7.13
C PHE A 65 -8.43 -0.19 -6.64
N LEU A 66 -9.55 0.14 -5.98
CA LEU A 66 -9.76 1.48 -5.42
C LEU A 66 -8.68 1.88 -4.41
N TYR A 67 -8.10 0.93 -3.68
CA TYR A 67 -6.99 1.23 -2.77
C TYR A 67 -5.74 1.76 -3.48
N THR A 68 -5.52 1.35 -4.73
CA THR A 68 -4.39 1.84 -5.53
C THR A 68 -4.52 3.33 -5.89
N SER A 69 -5.72 3.91 -5.83
CA SER A 69 -5.95 5.36 -6.04
C SER A 69 -5.30 6.25 -4.97
N LEU A 70 -5.03 5.68 -3.79
CA LEU A 70 -4.36 6.38 -2.69
C LEU A 70 -2.90 6.68 -3.00
N PHE A 71 -2.30 6.03 -4.01
CA PHE A 71 -0.93 6.26 -4.44
C PHE A 71 -0.86 7.41 -5.45
N PRO A 72 0.22 8.20 -5.44
CA PRO A 72 0.34 9.32 -6.36
C PRO A 72 0.68 8.83 -7.78
N GLU A 73 0.64 9.76 -8.73
CA GLU A 73 0.83 9.48 -10.16
C GLU A 73 2.24 8.96 -10.46
N ASP A 74 2.38 8.04 -11.42
CA ASP A 74 3.66 7.36 -11.73
C ASP A 74 4.36 6.68 -10.53
N PHE A 75 3.67 6.52 -9.40
CA PHE A 75 4.30 6.00 -8.20
C PHE A 75 4.53 4.49 -8.32
N ARG A 76 5.80 4.09 -8.09
CA ARG A 76 6.21 2.70 -8.01
C ARG A 76 5.68 2.04 -6.74
N ILE A 77 4.69 1.17 -6.88
CA ILE A 77 4.10 0.42 -5.77
C ILE A 77 4.81 -0.92 -5.64
N LYS A 78 5.54 -1.14 -4.54
CA LYS A 78 6.15 -2.45 -4.25
C LYS A 78 5.06 -3.49 -3.99
N ARG A 79 5.20 -4.69 -4.57
CA ARG A 79 4.25 -5.79 -4.39
C ARG A 79 3.98 -6.06 -2.90
N ARG A 80 5.04 -6.22 -2.10
CA ARG A 80 4.95 -6.55 -0.66
C ARG A 80 4.12 -5.53 0.11
N ARG A 81 4.34 -4.25 -0.16
CA ARG A 81 3.60 -3.13 0.44
C ARG A 81 2.10 -3.26 0.14
N LEU A 82 1.76 -3.46 -1.13
CA LEU A 82 0.36 -3.56 -1.58
C LEU A 82 -0.36 -4.79 -1.00
N ILE A 83 0.31 -5.93 -0.96
CA ILE A 83 -0.23 -7.16 -0.37
C ILE A 83 -0.50 -6.98 1.13
N GLY A 84 0.48 -6.44 1.87
CA GLY A 84 0.34 -6.23 3.31
C GLY A 84 -0.81 -5.30 3.68
N VAL A 85 -1.00 -4.20 2.93
CA VAL A 85 -2.13 -3.28 3.18
C VAL A 85 -3.48 -3.90 2.83
N TRP A 86 -3.60 -4.69 1.76
CA TRP A 86 -4.86 -5.39 1.43
C TRP A 86 -5.26 -6.44 2.46
N ILE A 87 -4.29 -7.20 2.98
CA ILE A 87 -4.52 -8.16 4.07
C ILE A 87 -4.99 -7.41 5.33
N ALA A 88 -4.33 -6.32 5.70
CA ALA A 88 -4.67 -5.56 6.89
C ALA A 88 -6.03 -4.87 6.82
N GLU A 89 -6.42 -4.38 5.64
CA GLU A 89 -7.79 -3.88 5.40
C GLU A 89 -8.85 -4.97 5.58
N GLY A 90 -8.48 -6.23 5.29
CA GLY A 90 -9.36 -7.40 5.42
C GLY A 90 -10.25 -7.63 4.20
N TYR A 91 -9.84 -7.13 3.01
CA TYR A 91 -10.53 -7.42 1.75
C TYR A 91 -10.35 -8.87 1.33
N ILE A 92 -9.14 -9.39 1.56
CA ILE A 92 -8.74 -10.73 1.18
C ILE A 92 -9.28 -11.71 2.21
N ARG A 93 -10.04 -12.70 1.73
CA ARG A 93 -10.52 -13.82 2.53
C ARG A 93 -9.69 -15.04 2.20
N GLN A 94 -9.49 -15.88 3.20
CA GLN A 94 -8.85 -17.16 3.03
C GLN A 94 -9.91 -18.16 2.58
N GLU A 95 -9.77 -18.74 1.38
CA GLU A 95 -10.66 -19.78 0.88
C GLU A 95 -9.94 -21.13 0.83
N GLY A 96 -10.43 -22.11 1.57
CA GLY A 96 -9.82 -23.44 1.63
C GLY A 96 -8.43 -23.43 2.29
N GLU A 97 -7.44 -24.01 1.62
CA GLU A 97 -6.08 -24.23 2.14
C GLU A 97 -5.08 -23.11 1.80
N GLU A 98 -5.44 -22.17 0.92
CA GLU A 98 -4.53 -21.08 0.53
C GLU A 98 -4.24 -20.16 1.72
N THR A 99 -3.09 -19.52 1.73
CA THR A 99 -2.77 -18.48 2.72
C THR A 99 -3.36 -17.13 2.32
N LEU A 100 -3.59 -16.23 3.28
CA LEU A 100 -3.99 -14.84 2.96
C LEU A 100 -3.01 -14.13 2.02
N HIS A 101 -1.72 -14.50 2.08
CA HIS A 101 -0.71 -13.96 1.18
C HIS A 101 -0.92 -14.45 -0.25
N GLU A 102 -1.12 -15.76 -0.45
CA GLU A 102 -1.38 -16.34 -1.76
C GLU A 102 -2.67 -15.78 -2.36
N ALA A 103 -3.75 -15.71 -1.57
CA ALA A 103 -5.01 -15.12 -1.99
C ALA A 103 -4.86 -13.65 -2.45
N ALA A 104 -4.08 -12.86 -1.70
CA ALA A 104 -3.80 -11.46 -2.05
C ALA A 104 -2.94 -11.36 -3.33
N GLU A 105 -1.99 -12.27 -3.53
CA GLU A 105 -1.17 -12.32 -4.75
C GLU A 105 -1.98 -12.71 -5.97
N ASN A 106 -2.84 -13.72 -5.83
CA ASN A 106 -3.78 -14.12 -6.88
C ASN A 106 -4.65 -12.92 -7.29
N GLY A 107 -5.12 -12.15 -6.30
CA GLY A 107 -5.87 -10.92 -6.58
C GLY A 107 -5.08 -9.85 -7.34
N LEU A 108 -3.80 -9.65 -7.01
CA LEU A 108 -2.93 -8.74 -7.78
C LEU A 108 -2.72 -9.25 -9.21
N MET A 109 -2.46 -10.55 -9.37
CA MET A 109 -2.26 -11.16 -10.68
C MET A 109 -3.51 -11.08 -11.55
N GLU A 110 -4.71 -11.21 -10.97
CA GLU A 110 -5.97 -11.01 -11.70
C GLU A 110 -6.15 -9.55 -12.16
N LEU A 111 -5.85 -8.57 -11.30
CA LEU A 111 -5.88 -7.16 -11.71
C LEU A 111 -4.88 -6.87 -12.85
N ILE A 112 -3.72 -7.52 -12.82
CA ILE A 112 -2.72 -7.44 -13.89
C ILE A 112 -3.22 -8.10 -15.17
N SER A 113 -3.79 -9.31 -15.10
CA SER A 113 -4.30 -10.02 -16.29
C SER A 113 -5.48 -9.32 -16.93
N ARG A 114 -6.29 -8.60 -16.13
CA ARG A 114 -7.37 -7.73 -16.60
C ARG A 114 -6.88 -6.41 -17.20
N GLY A 115 -5.57 -6.13 -17.13
CA GLY A 115 -4.98 -4.88 -17.62
C GLY A 115 -5.31 -3.66 -16.75
N MET A 116 -5.87 -3.88 -15.55
CA MET A 116 -6.25 -2.84 -14.61
C MET A 116 -5.04 -2.35 -13.78
N VAL A 117 -4.00 -3.17 -13.64
CA VAL A 117 -2.75 -2.82 -12.97
C VAL A 117 -1.59 -3.21 -13.88
N GLN A 118 -0.56 -2.36 -13.98
CA GLN A 118 0.60 -2.62 -14.83
C GLN A 118 1.77 -3.13 -14.01
N VAL A 119 2.47 -4.15 -14.54
CA VAL A 119 3.76 -4.54 -14.00
C VAL A 119 4.81 -3.50 -14.38
N GLU A 120 5.57 -3.06 -13.39
CA GLU A 120 6.68 -2.13 -13.61
C GLU A 120 8.03 -2.86 -13.60
N LYS A 121 8.25 -3.75 -12.62
CA LYS A 121 9.47 -4.56 -12.53
C LYS A 121 9.15 -5.98 -12.09
N MET A 122 9.84 -6.95 -12.69
CA MET A 122 9.93 -8.33 -12.21
C MET A 122 11.20 -8.52 -11.37
N ASN A 123 11.21 -9.52 -10.48
CA ASN A 123 12.43 -9.99 -9.84
C ASN A 123 13.12 -11.07 -10.70
N SER A 124 14.29 -11.53 -10.25
CA SER A 124 15.06 -12.60 -10.90
C SER A 124 14.30 -13.94 -11.02
N LEU A 125 13.31 -14.15 -10.15
CA LEU A 125 12.43 -15.33 -10.13
C LEU A 125 11.19 -15.18 -11.03
N GLY A 126 11.09 -14.09 -11.82
CA GLY A 126 9.96 -13.84 -12.71
C GLY A 126 8.66 -13.42 -12.00
N ARG A 127 8.70 -13.13 -10.70
CA ARG A 127 7.56 -12.61 -9.93
C ARG A 127 7.53 -11.09 -9.98
N VAL A 128 6.35 -10.52 -9.85
CA VAL A 128 6.16 -9.06 -9.79
C VAL A 128 6.90 -8.50 -8.58
N LYS A 129 7.85 -7.59 -8.82
CA LYS A 129 8.56 -6.84 -7.78
C LYS A 129 7.84 -5.54 -7.46
N SER A 130 7.38 -4.84 -8.49
CA SER A 130 6.57 -3.64 -8.36
C SER A 130 5.58 -3.48 -9.51
N CYS A 131 4.51 -2.76 -9.21
CA CYS A 131 3.44 -2.43 -10.13
C CYS A 131 3.12 -0.94 -10.06
N ARG A 132 2.32 -0.47 -11.03
CA ARG A 132 1.79 0.89 -11.08
C ARG A 132 0.41 0.87 -11.72
N LEU A 133 -0.31 1.97 -11.57
CA LEU A 133 -1.57 2.20 -12.25
C LEU A 133 -1.34 3.09 -13.48
N HIS A 134 -2.05 2.84 -14.58
CA HIS A 134 -2.05 3.76 -15.72
C HIS A 134 -2.85 5.02 -15.35
N ASP A 135 -2.42 6.22 -15.78
CA ASP A 135 -3.02 7.51 -15.39
C ASP A 135 -4.54 7.57 -15.59
N VAL A 136 -5.05 7.17 -16.76
CA VAL A 136 -6.52 7.09 -17.01
C VAL A 136 -7.25 6.16 -16.03
N LEU A 137 -6.66 5.00 -15.70
CA LEU A 137 -7.24 4.07 -14.71
C LEU A 137 -7.14 4.63 -13.29
N ARG A 138 -6.10 5.41 -13.01
CA ARG A 138 -5.91 6.13 -11.76
C ARG A 138 -6.97 7.21 -11.58
N ASP A 139 -7.18 8.05 -12.58
CA ASP A 139 -8.20 9.10 -12.54
C ASP A 139 -9.60 8.51 -12.35
N PHE A 140 -9.91 7.43 -13.08
CA PHE A 140 -11.12 6.65 -12.87
C PHE A 140 -11.24 6.15 -11.41
N SER A 141 -10.18 5.53 -10.88
CA SER A 141 -10.19 5.00 -9.52
C SER A 141 -10.32 6.07 -8.43
N ILE A 142 -9.79 7.27 -8.66
CA ILE A 142 -9.89 8.41 -7.73
C ILE A 142 -11.31 8.93 -7.68
N VAL A 143 -11.93 9.16 -8.85
CA VAL A 143 -13.33 9.59 -8.94
C VAL A 143 -14.21 8.57 -8.24
N LYS A 144 -14.04 7.27 -8.57
CA LYS A 144 -14.86 6.21 -7.98
C LYS A 144 -14.65 6.06 -6.47
N ALA A 145 -13.41 6.16 -6.00
CA ALA A 145 -13.12 6.09 -4.56
C ALA A 145 -13.75 7.25 -3.78
N LYS A 146 -13.83 8.45 -4.38
CA LYS A 146 -14.47 9.61 -3.76
C LYS A 146 -15.99 9.48 -3.72
N GLU A 147 -16.61 9.06 -4.83
CA GLU A 147 -18.05 8.80 -4.91
C GLU A 147 -18.51 7.77 -3.88
N ASP A 148 -17.74 6.69 -3.72
CA ASP A 148 -18.05 5.61 -2.78
C ASP A 148 -17.66 5.94 -1.32
N GLY A 149 -17.09 7.13 -1.06
CA GLY A 149 -16.54 7.50 0.25
C GLY A 149 -15.44 6.55 0.74
N PHE A 150 -14.76 5.88 -0.20
CA PHE A 150 -13.81 4.80 0.05
C PHE A 150 -12.48 5.33 0.60
N GLY A 151 -11.94 6.37 -0.03
CA GLY A 151 -10.60 6.87 0.24
C GLY A 151 -10.27 8.14 -0.54
N GLU A 152 -9.29 8.91 -0.04
CA GLU A 152 -8.88 10.17 -0.65
C GLU A 152 -7.36 10.37 -0.58
N ALA A 153 -6.80 10.92 -1.65
CA ALA A 153 -5.43 11.37 -1.70
C ALA A 153 -5.34 12.86 -1.31
N LEU A 154 -4.63 13.14 -0.23
CA LEU A 154 -4.39 14.48 0.31
C LEU A 154 -3.02 14.96 -0.16
N LYS A 155 -2.95 16.15 -0.76
CA LYS A 155 -1.69 16.80 -1.11
C LYS A 155 -1.21 17.64 0.07
N ALA A 156 0.03 17.45 0.48
CA ALA A 156 0.69 18.22 1.52
C ALA A 156 1.93 18.89 0.92
N ASN A 157 1.86 20.22 0.73
CA ASN A 157 2.97 21.01 0.24
C ASN A 157 3.87 21.47 1.41
N ILE A 158 5.18 21.31 1.26
CA ILE A 158 6.19 21.77 2.24
C ILE A 158 6.59 23.24 1.97
N ILE A 159 5.66 24.10 1.56
CA ILE A 159 5.96 25.51 1.26
C ILE A 159 5.75 26.35 2.50
N SER A 160 6.82 26.48 3.30
CA SER A 160 6.88 27.32 4.51
C SER A 160 5.84 26.97 5.59
N SER A 161 6.06 27.40 6.82
CA SER A 161 5.19 27.10 7.98
C SER A 161 3.78 27.72 7.91
N LEU A 162 3.38 28.30 6.79
CA LEU A 162 2.27 29.24 6.69
C LEU A 162 1.18 28.86 5.68
N ASP A 163 1.44 28.00 4.70
CA ASP A 163 0.37 27.53 3.80
C ASP A 163 -0.11 26.12 4.16
N MET A 164 -0.58 26.04 5.41
CA MET A 164 -1.18 24.85 6.01
C MET A 164 -2.69 24.75 5.73
N SER A 165 -3.18 25.47 4.72
CA SER A 165 -4.58 25.55 4.28
C SER A 165 -5.02 24.36 3.41
N SER A 166 -4.05 23.56 2.94
CA SER A 166 -4.22 22.59 1.84
C SER A 166 -4.68 21.18 2.24
N ILE A 167 -4.59 20.80 3.52
CA ILE A 167 -5.14 19.52 3.98
C ILE A 167 -6.58 19.74 4.44
N GLU A 168 -7.49 19.72 3.47
CA GLU A 168 -8.92 19.77 3.76
C GLU A 168 -9.34 18.59 4.64
N LYS A 169 -10.38 18.81 5.45
CA LYS A 169 -10.96 17.75 6.27
C LYS A 169 -11.57 16.71 5.34
N SER A 170 -10.94 15.54 5.27
CA SER A 170 -11.54 14.38 4.64
C SER A 170 -12.52 13.70 5.60
N LEU A 171 -13.58 13.13 5.06
CA LEU A 171 -14.46 12.21 5.77
C LEU A 171 -14.14 10.74 5.44
N CYS A 172 -13.21 10.52 4.51
CA CYS A 172 -12.87 9.18 4.05
C CYS A 172 -12.05 8.43 5.11
N PRO A 173 -12.30 7.12 5.31
CA PRO A 173 -11.57 6.32 6.29
C PRO A 173 -10.14 5.98 5.85
N ARG A 174 -9.77 6.22 4.59
CA ARG A 174 -8.48 5.83 4.01
C ARG A 174 -7.85 7.03 3.34
N LEU A 175 -6.63 7.36 3.75
CA LEU A 175 -5.97 8.59 3.36
C LEU A 175 -4.58 8.28 2.81
N GLY A 176 -4.34 8.71 1.57
CA GLY A 176 -3.00 8.77 1.00
C GLY A 176 -2.45 10.18 1.12
N VAL A 177 -1.42 10.41 1.94
CA VAL A 177 -0.81 11.72 2.13
C VAL A 177 0.39 11.84 1.20
N HIS A 178 0.25 12.66 0.16
CA HIS A 178 1.26 12.92 -0.87
C HIS A 178 2.05 14.16 -0.47
N ILE A 179 3.32 13.96 -0.15
CA ILE A 179 4.22 15.02 0.27
C ILE A 179 5.09 15.45 -0.91
N SER A 180 4.84 16.66 -1.39
CA SER A 180 5.64 17.36 -2.40
C SER A 180 6.51 18.45 -1.76
N SER A 181 7.78 18.47 -2.14
CA SER A 181 8.63 19.66 -2.00
C SER A 181 8.73 20.29 -3.38
N GLU A 182 8.29 21.53 -3.53
CA GLU A 182 8.62 22.26 -4.76
C GLU A 182 10.14 22.44 -4.80
N ARG A 183 10.72 22.16 -5.97
CA ARG A 183 12.14 22.31 -6.26
C ARG A 183 12.49 23.78 -6.43
N ASP A 184 12.22 24.59 -5.42
CA ASP A 184 12.84 25.90 -5.38
C ASP A 184 14.31 25.71 -4.98
N GLU A 185 15.20 25.96 -5.94
CA GLU A 185 16.66 25.93 -5.81
C GLU A 185 17.21 26.83 -4.67
N ILE A 186 16.35 27.58 -3.98
CA ILE A 186 16.72 28.67 -3.07
C ILE A 186 16.50 28.35 -1.58
N SER A 187 15.79 27.28 -1.18
CA SER A 187 15.59 27.01 0.26
C SER A 187 15.95 25.60 0.72
N ARG A 188 17.26 25.34 0.86
CA ARG A 188 17.81 24.16 1.58
C ARG A 188 17.44 24.07 3.07
N THR A 189 16.58 24.95 3.60
CA THR A 189 16.41 25.16 5.05
C THR A 189 14.97 25.21 5.56
N SER A 190 13.94 25.23 4.72
CA SER A 190 12.55 25.21 5.23
C SER A 190 12.04 23.78 5.43
N ARG A 191 12.54 23.12 6.48
CA ARG A 191 12.11 21.78 6.89
C ARG A 191 10.77 21.84 7.63
N VAL A 192 9.64 21.70 6.93
CA VAL A 192 8.38 21.39 7.64
C VAL A 192 8.49 19.98 8.21
N SER A 193 8.31 19.87 9.53
CA SER A 193 8.36 18.57 10.20
C SER A 193 7.16 17.73 9.79
N ILE A 194 7.37 16.51 9.31
CA ILE A 194 6.29 15.51 9.11
C ILE A 194 5.44 15.32 10.37
N ARG A 195 6.01 15.56 11.55
CA ARG A 195 5.25 15.64 12.80
C ARG A 195 4.08 16.61 12.73
N THR A 196 4.26 17.75 12.07
CA THR A 196 3.23 18.78 11.86
C THR A 196 2.16 18.27 10.88
N ILE A 197 2.56 17.71 9.74
CA ILE A 197 1.64 17.13 8.75
C ILE A 197 0.78 16.04 9.41
N PHE A 198 1.42 15.10 10.11
CA PHE A 198 0.71 14.05 10.82
C PHE A 198 -0.24 14.62 11.88
N LYS A 199 0.20 15.59 12.68
CA LYS A 199 -0.63 16.21 13.72
C LYS A 199 -1.92 16.78 13.13
N GLN A 200 -1.87 17.37 11.95
CA GLN A 200 -3.04 17.91 11.27
C GLN A 200 -3.93 16.83 10.69
N VAL A 201 -3.36 15.89 9.93
CA VAL A 201 -4.11 14.74 9.39
C VAL A 201 -4.83 14.03 10.53
N ALA A 202 -4.15 13.77 11.65
CA ALA A 202 -4.73 13.14 12.83
C ALA A 202 -5.72 14.04 13.60
N ALA A 203 -5.63 15.37 13.48
CA ALA A 203 -6.59 16.28 14.10
C ALA A 203 -7.93 16.30 13.36
N TYR A 204 -7.89 16.30 12.02
CA TYR A 204 -9.08 16.34 11.18
C TYR A 204 -9.72 14.95 10.97
N ASN A 205 -8.91 13.89 10.99
CA ASN A 205 -9.34 12.54 10.60
C ASN A 205 -9.24 11.53 11.76
N LYS A 206 -9.87 11.83 12.90
CA LYS A 206 -9.84 10.96 14.10
C LYS A 206 -10.39 9.54 13.85
N HIS A 207 -11.23 9.39 12.83
CA HIS A 207 -11.86 8.13 12.42
C HIS A 207 -11.12 7.42 11.28
N ALA A 208 -9.95 7.92 10.87
CA ALA A 208 -9.14 7.27 9.86
C ALA A 208 -8.80 5.83 10.28
N ARG A 209 -8.96 4.92 9.32
CA ARG A 209 -8.59 3.51 9.43
C ARG A 209 -7.26 3.24 8.72
N SER A 210 -6.93 4.02 7.69
CA SER A 210 -5.69 3.85 6.94
C SER A 210 -5.07 5.19 6.64
N ILE A 211 -3.77 5.33 6.93
CA ILE A 211 -2.98 6.50 6.57
C ILE A 211 -1.67 6.01 5.95
N LEU A 212 -1.44 6.42 4.70
CA LEU A 212 -0.24 6.10 3.93
C LEU A 212 0.50 7.40 3.64
N PHE A 213 1.76 7.49 4.03
CA PHE A 213 2.61 8.61 3.67
C PHE A 213 3.46 8.26 2.45
N MET A 214 3.47 9.15 1.47
CA MET A 214 4.19 9.00 0.21
C MET A 214 4.90 10.31 -0.10
N SER A 215 6.22 10.26 -0.26
CA SER A 215 7.03 11.41 -0.66
C SER A 215 7.89 11.05 -1.87
N TYR A 216 7.98 11.98 -2.83
CA TYR A 216 8.91 11.89 -3.95
C TYR A 216 10.30 12.39 -3.59
N ASP A 217 10.40 13.18 -2.52
CA ASP A 217 11.64 13.72 -2.03
C ASP A 217 12.15 12.89 -0.84
N GLN A 218 13.46 12.89 -0.63
CA GLN A 218 14.10 12.26 0.53
C GLN A 218 13.89 13.13 1.78
N SER A 219 12.64 13.46 2.08
CA SER A 219 12.29 14.27 3.25
C SER A 219 12.69 13.52 4.52
N PHE A 220 13.63 14.11 5.28
CA PHE A 220 14.16 13.52 6.51
C PHE A 220 13.32 13.94 7.72
N ILE A 221 12.78 12.96 8.44
CA ILE A 221 12.15 13.13 9.74
C ILE A 221 13.21 13.03 10.83
N THR A 222 13.22 14.00 11.74
CA THR A 222 14.04 13.96 12.96
C THR A 222 13.28 13.48 14.19
N LYS A 223 11.94 13.53 14.20
CA LYS A 223 11.07 13.06 15.29
C LYS A 223 9.77 12.44 14.76
N MET A 224 9.44 11.24 15.26
CA MET A 224 8.17 10.57 14.94
C MET A 224 6.95 11.35 15.43
N PRO A 225 5.81 11.25 14.74
CA PRO A 225 4.56 11.81 15.20
C PRO A 225 3.95 11.00 16.35
N THR A 226 3.01 11.63 17.05
CA THR A 226 2.24 10.99 18.12
C THR A 226 0.88 10.54 17.60
N PHE A 227 0.50 9.29 17.91
CA PHE A 227 -0.65 8.62 17.31
C PHE A 227 -1.96 8.70 18.12
N ASN A 228 -2.00 9.44 19.22
CA ASN A 228 -3.08 9.39 20.22
C ASN A 228 -4.48 9.79 19.72
N LYS A 229 -4.58 10.52 18.59
CA LYS A 229 -5.85 11.02 18.05
C LYS A 229 -6.54 10.07 17.06
N VAL A 230 -5.85 9.04 16.58
CA VAL A 230 -6.29 8.16 15.48
C VAL A 230 -6.36 6.71 15.93
N LYS A 231 -7.14 6.46 16.99
CA LYS A 231 -7.18 5.16 17.69
C LYS A 231 -7.80 4.02 16.86
N LEU A 232 -8.51 4.33 15.78
CA LEU A 232 -9.20 3.36 14.92
C LEU A 232 -8.33 2.87 13.75
N LEU A 233 -7.06 3.29 13.68
CA LEU A 233 -6.14 2.88 12.63
C LEU A 233 -5.96 1.36 12.59
N ARG A 234 -6.01 0.84 11.37
CA ARG A 234 -5.66 -0.52 10.96
C ARG A 234 -4.39 -0.52 10.12
N VAL A 235 -4.19 0.50 9.28
CA VAL A 235 -2.99 0.63 8.44
C VAL A 235 -2.31 1.95 8.77
N LEU A 236 -1.05 1.86 9.20
CA LEU A 236 -0.15 2.99 9.27
C LEU A 236 1.07 2.67 8.42
N ASP A 237 1.23 3.40 7.33
CA ASP A 237 2.32 3.19 6.39
C ASP A 237 3.17 4.44 6.26
N LEU A 238 4.41 4.33 6.71
CA LEU A 238 5.43 5.37 6.71
C LEU A 238 6.56 5.08 5.72
N GLU A 239 6.43 4.07 4.84
CA GLU A 239 7.49 3.67 3.89
C GLU A 239 7.92 4.80 2.95
N GLY A 240 7.03 5.74 2.63
CA GLY A 240 7.35 6.90 1.80
C GLY A 240 8.23 7.95 2.49
N LEU A 241 8.71 7.70 3.70
CA LEU A 241 9.43 8.66 4.52
C LEU A 241 10.83 8.14 4.88
N ARG A 242 11.81 9.04 4.99
CA ARG A 242 13.12 8.72 5.55
C ARG A 242 13.26 9.37 6.91
N ALA A 243 13.75 8.63 7.90
CA ALA A 243 13.78 9.13 9.25
C ALA A 243 14.94 8.55 10.06
N ILE A 244 15.49 9.35 10.98
CA ILE A 244 16.34 8.86 12.06
C ILE A 244 15.73 9.38 13.37
N CYS A 245 15.06 8.51 14.12
CA CYS A 245 14.18 8.94 15.21
C CYS A 245 13.95 7.85 16.25
N GLU A 246 13.52 8.23 17.45
CA GLU A 246 13.05 7.28 18.45
C GLU A 246 11.68 6.72 18.07
N PHE A 247 11.46 5.45 18.39
CA PHE A 247 10.17 4.80 18.20
C PHE A 247 9.20 5.26 19.30
N PRO A 248 8.05 5.88 18.97
CA PRO A 248 7.13 6.39 19.97
C PRO A 248 6.43 5.25 20.73
N LYS A 249 6.48 5.29 22.07
CA LYS A 249 5.82 4.28 22.94
C LYS A 249 4.31 4.26 22.73
N GLU A 250 3.74 5.39 22.33
CA GLU A 250 2.32 5.59 22.04
C GLU A 250 1.82 4.76 20.86
N ILE A 251 2.71 4.13 20.07
CA ILE A 251 2.28 3.17 19.05
C ILE A 251 1.35 2.11 19.66
N GLY A 252 1.65 1.67 20.89
CA GLY A 252 0.92 0.62 21.60
C GLY A 252 -0.53 0.99 21.93
N ASN A 253 -0.92 2.26 21.73
CA ASN A 253 -2.29 2.72 21.88
C ASN A 253 -3.16 2.40 20.65
N LEU A 254 -2.55 2.05 19.50
CA LEU A 254 -3.23 1.71 18.26
C LEU A 254 -3.65 0.23 18.24
N ILE A 255 -4.44 -0.20 19.22
CA ILE A 255 -4.82 -1.63 19.40
C ILE A 255 -5.59 -2.25 18.21
N HIS A 256 -6.06 -1.45 17.27
CA HIS A 256 -6.69 -1.89 16.04
C HIS A 256 -5.72 -2.07 14.86
N LEU A 257 -4.45 -1.71 15.04
CA LEU A 257 -3.44 -1.72 13.99
C LEU A 257 -3.16 -3.15 13.54
N ARG A 258 -3.14 -3.32 12.22
CA ARG A 258 -2.91 -4.59 11.50
C ARG A 258 -1.70 -4.51 10.58
N TYR A 259 -1.38 -3.32 10.07
CA TYR A 259 -0.19 -3.06 9.27
C TYR A 259 0.58 -1.87 9.83
N LEU A 260 1.87 -2.08 10.06
CA LEU A 260 2.83 -1.03 10.38
C LEU A 260 4.00 -1.09 9.39
N GLY A 261 4.02 -0.17 8.44
CA GLY A 261 5.10 0.00 7.48
C GLY A 261 6.07 1.07 7.97
N MET A 262 7.32 0.71 8.21
CA MET A 262 8.40 1.61 8.63
C MET A 262 9.69 1.35 7.86
N ARG A 263 9.58 0.88 6.62
CA ARG A 263 10.72 0.69 5.73
C ARG A 263 11.48 2.02 5.56
N HIS A 264 12.81 1.95 5.51
CA HIS A 264 13.71 3.11 5.42
C HIS A 264 13.75 4.02 6.67
N ILE A 265 13.03 3.66 7.74
CA ILE A 265 13.07 4.38 9.01
C ILE A 265 14.16 3.79 9.89
N HIS A 266 15.12 4.64 10.24
CA HIS A 266 16.18 4.32 11.18
C HIS A 266 15.70 4.65 12.60
N VAL A 267 15.55 3.61 13.41
CA VAL A 267 15.06 3.72 14.78
C VAL A 267 16.27 3.88 15.71
N LYS A 268 16.31 4.98 16.48
CA LYS A 268 17.28 5.14 17.54
C LYS A 268 16.90 4.26 18.72
N GLY A 269 17.75 3.29 19.05
CA GLY A 269 17.53 2.36 20.16
C GLY A 269 16.55 1.23 19.84
N PRO A 270 16.11 0.47 20.86
CA PRO A 270 15.21 -0.65 20.67
C PRO A 270 13.77 -0.20 20.40
N ILE A 271 13.02 -1.03 19.66
CA ILE A 271 11.57 -0.85 19.56
C ILE A 271 10.97 -1.08 20.97
N PRO A 272 10.06 -0.20 21.44
CA PRO A 272 9.47 -0.32 22.77
C PRO A 272 8.63 -1.59 22.89
N CYS A 273 8.65 -2.20 24.09
CA CYS A 273 7.84 -3.39 24.40
C CYS A 273 6.32 -3.15 24.28
N THR A 274 5.88 -1.89 24.26
CA THR A 274 4.47 -1.51 24.02
C THR A 274 3.97 -1.94 22.63
N ILE A 275 4.86 -2.29 21.69
CA ILE A 275 4.45 -2.93 20.43
C ILE A 275 3.69 -4.24 20.65
N GLY A 276 3.93 -4.93 21.78
CA GLY A 276 3.18 -6.12 22.17
C GLY A 276 1.69 -5.88 22.45
N ASN A 277 1.27 -4.62 22.67
CA ASN A 277 -0.15 -4.28 22.83
C ASN A 277 -0.92 -4.37 21.51
N LEU A 278 -0.22 -4.41 20.37
CA LEU A 278 -0.82 -4.48 19.03
C LEU A 278 -1.21 -5.91 18.69
N GLN A 279 -2.11 -6.49 19.47
CA GLN A 279 -2.53 -7.90 19.35
C GLN A 279 -3.15 -8.26 17.99
N LYS A 280 -3.56 -7.26 17.20
CA LYS A 280 -4.11 -7.43 15.85
C LYS A 280 -3.10 -7.20 14.74
N LEU A 281 -1.83 -6.91 15.07
CA LEU A 281 -0.81 -6.61 14.07
C LEU A 281 -0.50 -7.87 13.25
N GLN A 282 -0.70 -7.77 11.94
CA GLN A 282 -0.49 -8.84 10.97
C GLN A 282 0.78 -8.66 10.16
N THR A 283 1.16 -7.41 9.88
CA THR A 283 2.35 -7.07 9.11
C THR A 283 3.16 -5.99 9.83
N LEU A 284 4.45 -6.25 10.01
CA LEU A 284 5.45 -5.30 10.48
C LEU A 284 6.60 -5.25 9.47
N ASP A 285 6.72 -4.15 8.73
CA ASP A 285 7.82 -3.95 7.79
C ASP A 285 8.85 -2.96 8.34
N LEU A 286 10.02 -3.47 8.69
CA LEU A 286 11.17 -2.72 9.21
C LEU A 286 12.38 -2.83 8.27
N SER A 287 12.17 -3.28 7.03
CA SER A 287 13.24 -3.49 6.07
C SER A 287 13.99 -2.18 5.76
N GLU A 288 15.26 -2.31 5.40
CA GLU A 288 16.11 -1.16 5.01
C GLU A 288 16.25 -0.08 6.12
N GLY A 289 16.04 -0.46 7.39
CA GLY A 289 16.25 0.37 8.59
C GLY A 289 17.29 -0.22 9.55
N ASN A 290 17.24 0.15 10.83
CA ASN A 290 18.17 -0.36 11.85
C ASN A 290 17.49 -0.53 13.22
N ALA A 291 16.46 -1.36 13.29
CA ALA A 291 15.73 -1.56 14.54
C ALA A 291 16.24 -2.79 15.31
N SER A 292 16.43 -2.65 16.63
CA SER A 292 16.63 -3.79 17.53
C SER A 292 15.28 -4.36 17.95
N MET A 293 15.10 -5.68 17.76
CA MET A 293 13.81 -6.36 17.99
C MET A 293 13.59 -6.71 19.47
N PRO A 294 12.45 -6.34 20.06
CA PRO A 294 12.06 -6.79 21.39
C PRO A 294 11.47 -8.21 21.30
N ASP A 295 11.76 -9.05 22.30
CA ASP A 295 11.31 -10.45 22.35
C ASP A 295 9.78 -10.62 22.28
N VAL A 296 9.04 -9.56 22.61
CA VAL A 296 7.57 -9.56 22.55
C VAL A 296 7.03 -9.81 21.14
N LEU A 297 7.77 -9.43 20.09
CA LEU A 297 7.37 -9.65 18.69
C LEU A 297 7.16 -11.12 18.37
N TRP A 298 7.99 -12.00 18.95
CA TRP A 298 7.92 -13.45 18.74
C TRP A 298 6.72 -14.11 19.42
N LYS A 299 6.03 -13.38 20.31
CA LYS A 299 4.86 -13.85 21.04
C LYS A 299 3.54 -13.31 20.48
N MET A 300 3.59 -12.50 19.42
CA MET A 300 2.39 -11.90 18.83
C MET A 300 1.68 -12.92 17.93
N GLU A 301 0.48 -13.34 18.33
CA GLU A 301 -0.24 -14.45 17.68
C GLU A 301 -0.76 -14.12 16.27
N GLU A 302 -1.15 -12.88 16.01
CA GLU A 302 -1.67 -12.46 14.71
C GLU A 302 -0.57 -12.00 13.73
N LEU A 303 0.69 -11.91 14.17
CA LEU A 303 1.78 -11.41 13.34
C LEU A 303 2.20 -12.50 12.34
N ARG A 304 1.92 -12.25 11.06
CA ARG A 304 2.14 -13.21 9.95
C ARG A 304 3.33 -12.84 9.08
N ILE A 305 3.53 -11.53 8.88
CA ILE A 305 4.57 -10.99 8.01
C ILE A 305 5.48 -10.09 8.83
N LEU A 306 6.75 -10.47 8.95
CA LEU A 306 7.80 -9.67 9.54
C LEU A 306 8.94 -9.48 8.53
N CYS A 307 9.13 -8.25 8.07
CA CYS A 307 10.25 -7.88 7.21
C CYS A 307 11.33 -7.20 8.06
N LEU A 308 12.54 -7.75 8.08
CA LEU A 308 13.66 -7.25 8.88
C LEU A 308 14.67 -6.48 8.02
N PRO A 309 15.48 -5.60 8.63
CA PRO A 309 16.64 -5.03 7.96
C PRO A 309 17.58 -6.10 7.41
N SER A 310 18.18 -5.87 6.25
CA SER A 310 19.30 -6.69 5.79
C SER A 310 20.47 -6.48 6.74
N VAL A 311 20.95 -7.56 7.35
CA VAL A 311 22.16 -7.52 8.16
C VAL A 311 23.33 -7.48 7.18
N THR A 312 23.94 -6.32 6.97
CA THR A 312 25.26 -6.28 6.30
C THR A 312 26.23 -7.09 7.16
N THR A 313 26.98 -7.96 6.51
CA THR A 313 27.84 -9.02 7.08
C THR A 313 28.92 -8.54 8.07
N GLU A 314 29.03 -7.25 8.36
CA GLU A 314 29.93 -6.69 9.37
C GLU A 314 29.38 -6.79 10.80
N ALA A 315 28.06 -6.95 10.98
CA ALA A 315 27.45 -7.14 12.31
C ALA A 315 27.43 -8.60 12.80
N ALA A 316 27.87 -9.56 11.97
CA ALA A 316 27.89 -10.98 12.30
C ALA A 316 28.90 -11.35 13.42
N SER A 317 29.77 -10.43 13.83
CA SER A 317 30.71 -10.62 14.95
C SER A 317 30.12 -10.31 16.33
N HIS A 318 29.00 -9.57 16.42
CA HIS A 318 28.39 -9.21 17.70
C HIS A 318 26.85 -9.19 17.63
N GLY A 319 26.25 -10.37 17.68
CA GLY A 319 24.81 -10.52 17.96
C GLY A 319 24.08 -11.35 16.92
N GLN A 320 24.17 -12.67 17.05
CA GLN A 320 23.19 -13.56 16.43
C GLN A 320 21.80 -13.17 16.94
N LEU A 321 20.90 -12.77 16.03
CA LEU A 321 19.45 -12.81 16.26
C LEU A 321 19.06 -14.28 16.44
N LYS A 322 19.26 -14.81 17.66
CA LYS A 322 18.82 -16.16 18.02
C LYS A 322 17.31 -16.14 18.21
N LYS A 323 16.58 -16.81 17.31
CA LYS A 323 15.20 -17.24 17.56
C LYS A 323 15.19 -18.05 18.88
N PRO A 324 14.34 -17.75 19.86
CA PRO A 324 14.31 -18.51 21.11
C PRO A 324 13.94 -19.98 20.83
N SER A 325 14.71 -20.91 21.39
CA SER A 325 14.71 -22.37 21.16
C SER A 325 13.43 -23.12 21.57
N HIS A 326 12.34 -22.41 21.90
CA HIS A 326 11.08 -22.98 22.37
C HIS A 326 9.89 -22.74 21.44
N SER A 327 10.10 -22.13 20.28
CA SER A 327 9.05 -21.96 19.26
C SER A 327 8.92 -23.21 18.36
N LYS A 328 8.03 -24.15 18.74
CA LYS A 328 7.60 -25.25 17.86
C LYS A 328 6.50 -24.80 16.89
N ARG A 329 6.74 -23.77 16.08
CA ARG A 329 5.89 -23.43 14.93
C ARG A 329 6.74 -22.77 13.84
N SER A 330 7.15 -23.57 12.86
CA SER A 330 6.93 -23.30 11.42
C SER A 330 7.77 -24.25 10.55
N ARG A 331 7.14 -24.79 9.50
CA ARG A 331 7.87 -25.22 8.31
C ARG A 331 8.34 -23.94 7.61
N SER A 332 9.61 -23.60 7.77
CA SER A 332 10.25 -22.59 6.92
C SER A 332 10.30 -23.14 5.49
N ARG A 333 9.43 -22.66 4.60
CA ARG A 333 9.72 -22.74 3.16
C ARG A 333 10.72 -21.61 2.87
N GLU A 334 11.90 -21.98 2.38
CA GLU A 334 12.91 -21.06 1.87
C GLU A 334 12.26 -20.15 0.82
N LEU A 335 12.14 -18.86 1.11
CA LEU A 335 11.77 -17.85 0.14
C LEU A 335 12.61 -16.58 0.35
N ASP A 336 13.21 -16.16 -0.76
CA ASP A 336 13.89 -14.89 -1.04
C ASP A 336 15.24 -14.62 -0.33
N GLU A 337 16.34 -15.14 -0.90
CA GLU A 337 17.72 -14.72 -0.56
C GLU A 337 17.97 -13.21 -0.82
N GLU A 338 17.19 -12.55 -1.68
CA GLU A 338 17.27 -11.10 -1.92
C GLU A 338 16.44 -10.26 -0.95
N GLU A 339 15.51 -10.85 -0.20
CA GLU A 339 14.53 -10.08 0.57
C GLU A 339 14.09 -10.85 1.85
N HIS A 340 14.91 -10.82 2.91
CA HIS A 340 14.70 -11.50 4.21
C HIS A 340 13.25 -11.41 4.74
N LEU A 341 12.45 -12.42 4.40
CA LEU A 341 11.04 -12.50 4.74
C LEU A 341 10.83 -13.63 5.74
N HIS A 342 10.26 -13.33 6.90
CA HIS A 342 9.78 -14.35 7.81
C HIS A 342 8.26 -14.38 7.75
N ILE A 343 7.73 -15.44 7.13
CA ILE A 343 6.32 -15.81 7.17
C ILE A 343 6.14 -16.80 8.32
N TYR A 344 5.24 -16.51 9.25
CA TYR A 344 5.00 -17.30 10.47
C TYR A 344 3.82 -18.26 10.34
#